data_AF-A0A380FDB5-F1
#
_entry.id   AF-A0A380FDB5-F1
#
_cell.length_a   1.000
_cell.length_b   1.000
_cell.length_c   1.000
_cell.angle_alpha   90.00
_cell.angle_beta   90.00
_cell.angle_gamma   90.00
#
_symmetry.space_group_name_H-M   'P 1'
#
loop_
_entity.id
_entity.type
_entity.pdbx_description
1 polymer ?
#
loop_
_entity_poly.entity_id
_entity_poly.type
_entity_poly.pdbx_seq_one_letter_code
_entity_poly.pdbx_strand_id
1 'polypeptide(L)'
;MNLHFDLPIELGQGFRYKTIENFKSIYNFYKYIKDDLTHHRIGEKHAHHSRQIDYENVSVETFLNYLNAKVRELVIGHNGDGVNELKDSRVAVDGTPFNVLSDRLFYDFTRIEKKLDENYEKLNKKIERIVNVNDYGADPTGETNSDEAFKKALGSGNVHVHMTAGTYKIKNGIKLPSRSILSGEGKGITIIKLADDAPRETLAVTNKDMDGTAEYIGTKGYSVDGNKARFDEKNVSQGIQFNYPAPSGGSLSSNVRFAGVKYGYIEDIKSIDALLHGFDITYASDDYYYGGDGARVNEELESKFIRINNCESVGHGDDGFYNSP
;
A
#
# COMPACT_ATOMS: atom_id res chain seq x y z
N MET A 1 28.97 -4.58 18.29
CA MET A 1 29.89 -4.91 17.19
C MET A 1 30.39 -3.60 16.61
N ASN A 2 31.70 -3.42 16.48
CA ASN A 2 32.28 -2.19 15.95
C ASN A 2 32.77 -2.48 14.53
N LEU A 3 32.11 -1.90 13.53
CA LEU A 3 32.48 -2.05 12.13
C LEU A 3 33.01 -0.72 11.58
N HIS A 4 33.99 -0.81 10.70
CA HIS A 4 34.46 0.31 9.89
C HIS A 4 33.53 0.52 8.70
N PHE A 5 32.88 1.67 8.63
CA PHE A 5 32.04 2.07 7.49
C PHE A 5 32.74 3.06 6.55
N ASP A 6 33.91 3.54 6.94
CA ASP A 6 34.73 4.54 6.26
C ASP A 6 35.89 3.87 5.49
N LEU A 7 35.55 3.07 4.48
CA LEU A 7 36.54 2.39 3.65
C LEU A 7 37.25 3.39 2.71
N PRO A 8 38.59 3.39 2.64
CA PRO A 8 39.33 4.21 1.70
C PRO A 8 38.99 3.86 0.24
N ILE A 9 39.00 4.87 -0.64
CA ILE A 9 38.81 4.66 -2.09
C ILE A 9 39.99 3.87 -2.68
N GLU A 10 41.20 4.08 -2.15
CA GLU A 10 42.39 3.33 -2.56
C GLU A 10 42.41 1.93 -1.96
N LEU A 11 42.50 0.90 -2.81
CA LEU A 11 42.53 -0.52 -2.45
C LEU A 11 43.88 -1.00 -1.84
N GLY A 12 44.51 -0.13 -1.05
CA GLY A 12 45.78 -0.33 -0.38
C GLY A 12 45.67 -0.99 1.00
N GLN A 13 46.71 -0.84 1.81
CA GLN A 13 46.81 -1.46 3.14
C GLN A 13 45.65 -1.06 4.07
N GLY A 14 45.22 0.21 4.06
CA GLY A 14 44.12 0.69 4.91
C GLY A 14 42.77 0.05 4.58
N PHE A 15 42.44 -0.07 3.29
CA PHE A 15 41.22 -0.75 2.84
C PHE A 15 41.24 -2.22 3.23
N ARG A 16 42.37 -2.91 3.01
CA ARG A 16 42.53 -4.33 3.35
C ARG A 16 42.40 -4.58 4.85
N TYR A 17 43.06 -3.75 5.67
CA TYR A 17 42.98 -3.84 7.13
C TYR A 17 41.54 -3.71 7.62
N LYS A 18 40.83 -2.63 7.24
CA LYS A 18 39.44 -2.40 7.68
C LYS A 18 38.48 -3.48 7.20
N THR A 19 38.66 -3.95 5.97
CA THR A 19 37.86 -5.05 5.41
C THR A 19 38.06 -6.34 6.20
N ILE A 20 39.32 -6.71 6.50
CA ILE A 20 39.64 -7.91 7.28
C ILE A 20 39.10 -7.80 8.71
N GLU A 21 39.24 -6.65 9.36
CA GLU A 21 38.73 -6.44 10.72
C GLU A 21 37.19 -6.48 10.77
N ASN A 22 36.49 -5.95 9.76
CA ASN A 22 35.05 -6.12 9.63
C ASN A 22 34.67 -7.59 9.47
N PHE A 23 35.33 -8.33 8.58
CA PHE A 23 35.05 -9.76 8.39
C PHE A 23 35.28 -10.57 9.66
N LYS A 24 36.36 -10.32 10.40
CA LYS A 24 36.61 -10.96 11.70
C LYS A 24 35.52 -10.60 12.72
N SER A 25 35.14 -9.33 12.80
CA SER A 25 34.13 -8.85 13.74
C SER A 25 32.76 -9.48 13.46
N ILE A 26 32.37 -9.55 12.18
CA ILE A 26 31.13 -10.21 11.74
C ILE A 26 31.20 -11.71 12.03
N TYR A 27 32.31 -12.38 11.71
CA TYR A 27 32.49 -13.80 11.96
C TYR A 27 32.38 -14.14 13.45
N ASN A 28 33.04 -13.36 14.32
CA ASN A 28 33.00 -13.55 15.77
C ASN A 28 31.59 -13.31 16.32
N PHE A 29 30.88 -12.29 15.81
CA PHE A 29 29.50 -12.03 16.21
C PHE A 29 28.55 -13.14 15.77
N TYR A 30 28.71 -13.66 14.54
CA TYR A 30 27.97 -14.82 14.06
C TYR A 30 28.21 -16.05 14.93
N LYS A 31 29.48 -16.31 15.29
CA LYS A 31 29.82 -17.41 16.18
C LYS A 31 29.18 -17.24 17.56
N TYR A 32 29.25 -16.03 18.13
CA TYR A 32 28.61 -15.72 19.41
C TYR A 32 27.10 -15.98 19.36
N ILE A 33 26.38 -15.47 18.34
CA ILE A 33 24.94 -15.73 18.18
C ILE A 33 24.66 -17.22 18.05
N LYS A 34 25.47 -17.95 17.26
CA LYS A 34 25.27 -19.39 17.08
C LYS A 34 25.46 -20.16 18.38
N ASP A 35 26.48 -19.81 19.16
CA ASP A 35 26.79 -20.44 20.44
C ASP A 35 25.71 -20.10 21.48
N ASP A 36 25.27 -18.85 21.53
CA ASP A 36 24.18 -18.36 22.39
C ASP A 36 22.84 -19.03 22.06
N LEU A 37 22.45 -19.09 20.78
CA LEU A 37 21.24 -19.81 20.35
C LEU A 37 21.32 -21.31 20.64
N THR A 38 22.50 -21.90 20.48
CA THR A 38 22.71 -23.32 20.84
C THR A 38 22.53 -23.48 22.34
N HIS A 39 23.14 -22.62 23.16
CA HIS A 39 22.99 -22.64 24.61
C HIS A 39 21.53 -22.46 25.04
N HIS A 40 20.82 -21.50 24.47
CA HIS A 40 19.38 -21.28 24.67
C HIS A 40 18.56 -22.53 24.31
N ARG A 41 18.90 -23.21 23.22
CA ARG A 41 18.16 -24.39 22.72
C ARG A 41 18.37 -25.65 23.55
N ILE A 42 19.58 -25.91 24.04
CA ILE A 42 19.93 -27.21 24.67
C ILE A 42 20.48 -27.11 26.09
N GLY A 43 20.97 -25.95 26.50
CA GLY A 43 21.64 -25.72 27.79
C GLY A 43 20.77 -25.02 28.82
N GLU A 44 19.90 -24.11 28.39
CA GLU A 44 19.03 -23.35 29.28
C GLU A 44 17.80 -24.14 29.71
N LYS A 45 17.84 -24.69 30.94
CA LYS A 45 16.75 -25.49 31.50
C LYS A 45 15.46 -24.70 31.79
N HIS A 46 15.57 -23.38 31.96
CA HIS A 46 14.46 -22.47 32.26
C HIS A 46 14.50 -21.23 31.36
N ALA A 47 14.56 -21.44 30.05
CA ALA A 47 14.67 -20.38 29.05
C ALA A 47 13.48 -19.40 29.01
N HIS A 48 12.29 -19.86 29.40
CA HIS A 48 11.06 -19.07 29.34
C HIS A 48 10.20 -19.25 30.59
N HIS A 49 9.49 -18.19 30.99
CA HIS A 49 8.37 -18.29 31.91
C HIS A 49 7.11 -18.77 31.17
N SER A 50 6.24 -19.51 31.84
CA SER A 50 4.97 -20.02 31.27
C SER A 50 4.07 -18.91 30.68
N ARG A 51 4.19 -17.68 31.16
CA ARG A 51 3.47 -16.50 30.62
C ARG A 51 3.89 -16.08 29.22
N GLN A 52 5.06 -16.53 28.75
CA GLN A 52 5.66 -16.19 27.46
C GLN A 52 5.38 -17.25 26.38
N ILE A 53 4.66 -18.32 26.74
CA ILE A 53 4.34 -19.43 25.85
C ILE A 53 2.83 -19.43 25.65
N ASP A 54 2.40 -19.35 24.40
CA ASP A 54 0.98 -19.36 24.04
C ASP A 54 0.44 -20.80 23.96
N TYR A 55 -0.80 -20.98 24.40
CA TYR A 55 -1.63 -22.16 24.21
C TYR A 55 -3.00 -21.70 23.68
N GLU A 56 -3.23 -21.93 22.39
CA GLU A 56 -4.36 -21.36 21.64
C GLU A 56 -4.42 -19.82 21.77
N ASN A 57 -5.47 -19.29 22.42
CA ASN A 57 -5.72 -17.86 22.56
C ASN A 57 -5.34 -17.29 23.95
N VAL A 58 -4.65 -18.07 24.78
CA VAL A 58 -4.20 -17.69 26.14
C VAL A 58 -2.75 -18.14 26.37
N SER A 59 -2.11 -17.72 27.47
CA SER A 59 -0.79 -18.23 27.84
C SER A 59 -0.87 -19.58 28.57
N VAL A 60 0.21 -20.36 28.53
CA VAL A 60 0.36 -21.61 29.30
C VAL A 60 0.19 -21.36 30.81
N GLU A 61 0.63 -20.22 31.33
CA GLU A 61 0.40 -19.83 32.72
C GLU A 61 -1.11 -19.76 33.04
N THR A 62 -1.88 -19.04 32.22
CA THR A 62 -3.32 -18.91 32.39
C THR A 62 -4.01 -20.27 32.33
N PHE A 63 -3.63 -21.11 31.38
CA PHE A 63 -4.20 -22.45 31.23
C PHE A 63 -3.86 -23.39 32.41
N LEU A 64 -2.63 -23.36 32.91
CA LEU A 64 -2.22 -24.15 34.07
C LEU A 64 -2.93 -23.69 35.36
N ASN A 65 -3.16 -22.38 35.52
CA ASN A 65 -3.94 -21.86 36.64
C ASN A 65 -5.40 -22.33 36.57
N TYR A 66 -5.99 -22.31 35.38
CA TYR A 66 -7.33 -22.86 35.13
C TYR A 66 -7.40 -24.37 35.45
N LEU A 67 -6.46 -25.18 34.95
CA LEU A 67 -6.40 -26.61 35.24
C LEU A 67 -6.19 -26.91 36.74
N ASN A 68 -5.30 -26.18 37.42
CA ASN A 68 -5.07 -26.35 38.85
C ASN A 68 -6.30 -25.99 39.69
N ALA A 69 -7.02 -24.94 39.32
CA ALA A 69 -8.30 -24.61 39.95
C ALA A 69 -9.31 -25.75 39.75
N LYS A 70 -9.45 -26.26 38.52
CA LYS A 70 -10.32 -27.39 38.18
C LYS A 70 -9.99 -28.65 38.98
N VAL A 71 -8.72 -29.03 39.08
CA VAL A 71 -8.28 -30.21 39.84
C VAL A 71 -8.53 -30.05 41.34
N ARG A 72 -8.27 -28.87 41.92
CA ARG A 72 -8.54 -28.62 43.35
C ARG A 72 -10.02 -28.76 43.68
N GLU A 73 -10.90 -28.25 42.81
CA GLU A 73 -12.34 -28.38 43.01
C GLU A 73 -12.82 -29.84 42.84
N LEU A 74 -12.19 -30.62 41.96
CA LEU A 74 -12.48 -32.06 41.79
C LEU A 74 -12.05 -32.91 43.00
N VAL A 75 -10.89 -32.62 43.60
CA VAL A 75 -10.30 -33.42 44.70
C VAL A 75 -11.04 -33.21 46.03
N ILE A 76 -11.78 -32.12 46.21
CA ILE A 76 -12.53 -31.82 47.44
C ILE A 76 -13.93 -32.49 47.45
N GLY A 77 -14.32 -33.22 46.40
CA GLY A 77 -15.65 -33.81 46.27
C GLY A 77 -15.73 -35.31 46.58
N HIS A 78 -16.06 -35.67 47.83
CA HIS A 78 -16.80 -36.91 48.12
C HIS A 78 -18.28 -36.56 48.26
N ASN A 79 -19.02 -36.49 47.14
CA ASN A 79 -20.45 -36.82 47.06
C ASN A 79 -21.03 -36.63 45.64
N GLY A 80 -21.69 -37.70 45.17
CA GLY A 80 -22.58 -37.89 44.03
C GLY A 80 -22.95 -36.74 43.08
N ASP A 81 -22.70 -37.01 41.80
CA ASP A 81 -23.31 -36.52 40.55
C ASP A 81 -23.86 -35.08 40.44
N GLY A 82 -23.30 -34.32 39.48
CA GLY A 82 -23.83 -33.06 38.93
C GLY A 82 -23.37 -31.77 39.61
N VAL A 83 -23.14 -31.77 40.92
CA VAL A 83 -22.79 -30.53 41.66
C VAL A 83 -21.40 -30.01 41.30
N ASN A 84 -20.45 -30.91 41.01
CA ASN A 84 -19.08 -30.52 40.66
C ASN A 84 -18.96 -29.98 39.23
N GLU A 85 -19.71 -30.53 38.27
CA GLU A 85 -19.80 -29.99 36.90
C GLU A 85 -20.44 -28.59 36.90
N LEU A 86 -21.47 -28.40 37.74
CA LEU A 86 -22.08 -27.08 37.93
C LEU A 86 -21.11 -26.08 38.57
N LYS A 87 -20.24 -26.51 39.50
CA LYS A 87 -19.19 -25.64 40.06
C LYS A 87 -18.09 -25.34 39.05
N ASP A 88 -17.66 -26.32 38.25
CA ASP A 88 -16.68 -26.14 37.16
C ASP A 88 -17.17 -25.09 36.15
N SER A 89 -18.46 -25.14 35.78
CA SER A 89 -19.06 -24.17 34.86
C SER A 89 -19.02 -22.71 35.35
N ARG A 90 -18.80 -22.47 36.66
CA ARG A 90 -18.75 -21.13 37.26
C ARG A 90 -17.38 -20.46 37.20
N VAL A 91 -16.38 -21.13 36.64
CA VAL A 91 -15.09 -20.50 36.36
C VAL A 91 -15.15 -19.89 34.95
N ALA A 92 -14.91 -18.59 34.87
CA ALA A 92 -14.82 -17.87 33.59
C ALA A 92 -13.54 -18.27 32.83
N VAL A 93 -13.47 -17.91 31.55
CA VAL A 93 -12.31 -18.23 30.68
C VAL A 93 -11.00 -17.63 31.19
N ASP A 94 -11.04 -16.54 31.96
CA ASP A 94 -9.84 -15.94 32.57
C ASP A 94 -9.48 -16.50 33.95
N GLY A 95 -10.20 -17.53 34.41
CA GLY A 95 -9.99 -18.14 35.72
C GLY A 95 -10.71 -17.44 36.87
N THR A 96 -11.52 -16.40 36.63
CA THR A 96 -12.32 -15.75 37.67
C THR A 96 -13.45 -16.69 38.14
N PRO A 97 -13.53 -17.01 39.44
CA PRO A 97 -14.59 -17.87 39.97
C PRO A 97 -15.85 -17.08 40.32
N PHE A 98 -17.03 -17.67 40.06
CA PHE A 98 -18.33 -17.08 40.38
C PHE A 98 -19.17 -17.99 41.31
N ASN A 99 -20.08 -17.37 42.06
CA ASN A 99 -20.97 -18.11 42.97
C ASN A 99 -22.08 -18.86 42.23
N VAL A 100 -22.55 -18.35 41.08
CA VAL A 100 -23.57 -18.98 40.23
C VAL A 100 -23.20 -18.88 38.76
N LEU A 101 -23.67 -19.82 37.94
CA LEU A 101 -23.35 -19.89 36.51
C LEU A 101 -23.85 -18.66 35.74
N SER A 102 -25.01 -18.11 36.12
CA SER A 102 -25.56 -16.92 35.50
C SER A 102 -24.60 -15.73 35.53
N ASP A 103 -23.89 -15.54 36.65
CA ASP A 103 -22.98 -14.41 36.84
C ASP A 103 -21.72 -14.59 35.99
N ARG A 104 -21.21 -15.83 35.90
CA ARG A 104 -20.11 -16.18 35.00
C ARG A 104 -20.48 -15.95 33.55
N LEU A 105 -21.67 -16.40 33.13
CA LEU A 105 -22.15 -16.19 31.77
C LEU A 105 -22.30 -14.71 31.45
N PHE A 106 -22.90 -13.92 32.35
CA PHE A 106 -23.01 -12.48 32.20
C PHE A 106 -21.63 -11.80 32.09
N TYR A 107 -20.68 -12.20 32.93
CA TYR A 107 -19.30 -11.72 32.88
C TYR A 107 -18.60 -12.04 31.55
N ASP A 108 -18.69 -13.28 31.08
CA ASP A 108 -18.06 -13.68 29.83
C ASP A 108 -18.70 -12.99 28.62
N PHE A 109 -20.03 -12.94 28.55
CA PHE A 109 -20.75 -12.32 27.43
C PHE A 109 -20.50 -10.81 27.33
N THR A 110 -20.51 -10.08 28.45
CA THR A 110 -20.19 -8.64 28.45
C THR A 110 -18.76 -8.35 28.02
N ARG A 111 -17.81 -9.25 28.34
CA ARG A 111 -16.42 -9.15 27.85
C ARG A 111 -16.30 -9.45 26.36
N ILE A 112 -17.05 -10.42 25.86
CA ILE A 112 -17.11 -10.75 24.43
C ILE A 112 -17.67 -9.56 23.66
N GLU A 113 -18.79 -8.97 24.10
CA GLU A 113 -19.39 -7.77 23.50
C GLU A 113 -18.39 -6.62 23.44
N LYS A 114 -17.73 -6.32 24.55
CA LYS A 114 -16.70 -5.26 24.59
C LYS A 114 -15.55 -5.51 23.60
N LYS A 115 -15.04 -6.75 23.52
CA LYS A 115 -13.99 -7.10 22.54
C LYS A 115 -14.50 -7.02 21.10
N LEU A 116 -15.77 -7.34 20.88
CA LEU A 116 -16.42 -7.22 19.57
C LEU A 116 -16.44 -5.75 19.14
N ASP A 117 -16.88 -4.85 20.02
CA ASP A 117 -16.92 -3.41 19.79
C ASP A 117 -15.52 -2.82 19.54
N GLU A 118 -14.53 -3.16 20.36
CA GLU A 118 -13.15 -2.72 20.18
C GLU A 118 -12.54 -3.20 18.84
N ASN A 119 -12.86 -4.43 18.44
CA ASN A 119 -12.42 -4.98 17.16
C ASN A 119 -13.15 -4.33 16.00
N TYR A 120 -14.45 -4.05 16.13
CA TYR A 120 -15.24 -3.33 15.15
C TYR A 120 -14.68 -1.92 14.92
N GLU A 121 -14.39 -1.17 15.98
CA GLU A 121 -13.76 0.16 15.92
C GLU A 121 -12.38 0.14 15.25
N LYS A 122 -11.55 -0.85 15.58
CA LYS A 122 -10.23 -1.03 14.93
C LYS A 122 -10.36 -1.38 13.45
N LEU A 123 -11.36 -2.19 13.10
CA LEU A 123 -11.62 -2.59 11.72
C LEU A 123 -12.18 -1.41 10.92
N ASN A 124 -13.14 -0.68 11.46
CA ASN A 124 -13.70 0.53 10.87
C ASN A 124 -12.62 1.57 10.60
N LYS A 125 -11.72 1.87 11.54
CA LYS A 125 -10.60 2.80 11.30
C LYS A 125 -9.61 2.35 10.21
N LYS A 126 -9.53 1.06 9.93
CA LYS A 126 -8.73 0.52 8.81
C LYS A 126 -9.51 0.53 7.49
N ILE A 127 -10.84 0.35 7.55
CA ILE A 127 -11.77 0.38 6.41
C ILE A 127 -12.07 1.82 5.97
N GLU A 128 -12.13 2.79 6.88
CA GLU A 128 -12.36 4.24 6.68
C GLU A 128 -11.33 4.94 5.77
N ARG A 129 -10.32 4.22 5.26
CA ARG A 129 -9.41 4.78 4.27
C ARG A 129 -9.97 4.75 2.86
N ILE A 130 -11.13 4.16 2.62
CA ILE A 130 -11.89 4.37 1.39
C ILE A 130 -12.78 5.59 1.59
N VAL A 131 -12.43 6.70 0.93
CA VAL A 131 -13.22 7.93 0.98
C VAL A 131 -13.82 8.19 -0.39
N ASN A 132 -15.05 8.71 -0.45
CA ASN A 132 -15.66 9.07 -1.71
C ASN A 132 -15.24 10.50 -2.09
N VAL A 133 -14.75 10.72 -3.30
CA VAL A 133 -14.33 12.06 -3.74
C VAL A 133 -15.51 13.05 -3.79
N ASN A 134 -16.74 12.55 -3.95
CA ASN A 134 -17.96 13.36 -3.93
C ASN A 134 -18.17 14.04 -2.57
N ASP A 135 -17.76 13.40 -1.46
CA ASP A 135 -17.84 13.96 -0.12
C ASP A 135 -16.92 15.19 0.06
N TYR A 136 -15.96 15.37 -0.85
CA TYR A 136 -15.05 16.52 -0.92
C TYR A 136 -15.48 17.57 -1.95
N GLY A 137 -16.67 17.40 -2.54
CA GLY A 137 -17.27 18.32 -3.50
C GLY A 137 -16.90 18.05 -4.96
N ALA A 138 -16.48 16.83 -5.31
CA ALA A 138 -16.32 16.46 -6.71
C ALA A 138 -17.68 16.35 -7.40
N ASP A 139 -17.73 16.75 -8.67
CA ASP A 139 -18.94 16.81 -9.46
C ASP A 139 -18.96 15.70 -10.51
N PRO A 140 -19.75 14.62 -10.30
CA PRO A 140 -19.85 13.51 -11.24
C PRO A 140 -20.69 13.85 -12.49
N THR A 141 -21.26 15.05 -12.60
CA THR A 141 -22.00 15.46 -13.81
C THR A 141 -21.06 16.01 -14.90
N GLY A 142 -19.88 16.47 -14.51
CA GLY A 142 -18.89 17.09 -15.41
C GLY A 142 -19.17 18.56 -15.72
N GLU A 143 -20.19 19.16 -15.09
CA GLU A 143 -20.51 20.58 -15.24
C GLU A 143 -19.40 21.46 -14.65
N THR A 144 -18.87 21.09 -13.48
CA THR A 144 -17.82 21.82 -12.77
C THR A 144 -16.52 21.01 -12.63
N ASN A 145 -15.42 21.73 -12.40
CA ASN A 145 -14.09 21.12 -12.25
C ASN A 145 -13.92 20.49 -10.86
N SER A 146 -13.43 19.27 -10.81
CA SER A 146 -13.28 18.46 -9.59
C SER A 146 -11.86 18.47 -8.98
N ASP A 147 -10.95 19.29 -9.53
CA ASP A 147 -9.53 19.35 -9.14
C ASP A 147 -9.30 19.46 -7.62
N GLU A 148 -9.96 20.42 -6.97
CA GLU A 148 -9.78 20.68 -5.54
C GLU A 148 -10.36 19.56 -4.67
N ALA A 149 -11.41 18.89 -5.13
CA ALA A 149 -11.99 17.74 -4.43
C ALA A 149 -11.02 16.56 -4.44
N PHE A 150 -10.42 16.23 -5.59
CA PHE A 150 -9.37 15.20 -5.68
C PHE A 150 -8.17 15.54 -4.80
N LYS A 151 -7.71 16.79 -4.82
CA LYS A 151 -6.59 17.24 -3.98
C LYS A 151 -6.88 17.09 -2.49
N LYS A 152 -8.10 17.42 -2.04
CA LYS A 152 -8.52 17.26 -0.64
C LYS A 152 -8.66 15.80 -0.25
N ALA A 153 -9.29 14.98 -1.10
CA ALA A 153 -9.52 13.56 -0.83
C ALA A 153 -8.20 12.78 -0.78
N LEU A 154 -7.25 13.06 -1.67
CA LEU A 154 -5.94 12.40 -1.71
C LEU A 154 -5.01 12.87 -0.59
N GLY A 155 -5.10 14.15 -0.19
CA GLY A 155 -4.30 14.73 0.89
C GLY A 155 -2.80 14.43 0.76
N SER A 156 -2.25 13.75 1.77
CA SER A 156 -0.85 13.30 1.80
C SER A 156 -0.67 11.81 1.47
N GLY A 157 -1.69 11.14 0.93
CA GLY A 157 -1.68 9.70 0.67
C GLY A 157 -2.13 8.85 1.85
N ASN A 158 -1.76 7.57 1.85
CA ASN A 158 -2.30 6.55 2.76
C ASN A 158 -3.84 6.44 2.72
N VAL A 159 -4.41 6.63 1.54
CA VAL A 159 -5.86 6.74 1.31
C VAL A 159 -6.25 6.05 0.01
N HIS A 160 -7.43 5.46 0.00
CA HIS A 160 -8.11 5.00 -1.18
C HIS A 160 -9.23 5.99 -1.49
N VAL A 161 -9.07 6.76 -2.56
CA VAL A 161 -10.10 7.68 -3.05
C VAL A 161 -10.95 6.96 -4.08
N HIS A 162 -12.25 6.91 -3.83
CA HIS A 162 -13.23 6.28 -4.70
C HIS A 162 -14.14 7.33 -5.37
N MET A 163 -14.43 7.11 -6.65
CA MET A 163 -15.34 7.89 -7.48
C MET A 163 -16.60 7.06 -7.74
N THR A 164 -17.77 7.68 -7.62
CA THR A 164 -19.02 7.07 -8.05
C THR A 164 -19.09 7.03 -9.59
N ALA A 165 -20.19 6.49 -10.12
CA ALA A 165 -20.54 6.64 -11.52
C ALA A 165 -20.67 8.13 -11.89
N GLY A 166 -20.28 8.49 -13.11
CA GLY A 166 -20.33 9.85 -13.63
C GLY A 166 -19.08 10.27 -14.40
N THR A 167 -19.10 11.50 -14.89
CA THR A 167 -17.97 12.16 -15.55
C THR A 167 -17.42 13.25 -14.65
N TYR A 168 -16.15 13.14 -14.26
CA TYR A 168 -15.44 14.12 -13.46
C TYR A 168 -14.53 14.93 -14.38
N LYS A 169 -14.83 16.22 -14.54
CA LYS A 169 -14.01 17.14 -15.31
C LYS A 169 -12.84 17.64 -14.47
N ILE A 170 -11.62 17.61 -14.99
CA ILE A 170 -10.40 18.04 -14.30
C ILE A 170 -9.55 18.94 -15.21
N LYS A 171 -8.95 19.98 -14.65
CA LYS A 171 -8.14 20.94 -15.41
C LYS A 171 -6.63 20.69 -15.30
N ASN A 172 -6.15 20.35 -14.11
CA ASN A 172 -4.73 20.33 -13.75
C ASN A 172 -4.16 18.93 -13.54
N GLY A 173 -4.95 17.89 -13.84
CA GLY A 173 -4.57 16.51 -13.59
C GLY A 173 -4.74 16.07 -12.13
N ILE A 174 -4.85 14.76 -11.91
CA ILE A 174 -4.89 14.14 -10.59
C ILE A 174 -3.48 13.66 -10.23
N LYS A 175 -2.93 14.18 -9.14
CA LYS A 175 -1.59 13.86 -8.63
C LYS A 175 -1.69 12.91 -7.44
N LEU A 176 -1.33 11.65 -7.65
CA LEU A 176 -1.40 10.57 -6.66
C LEU A 176 -0.16 10.58 -5.75
N PRO A 177 -0.28 10.88 -4.44
CA PRO A 177 0.82 10.70 -3.49
C PRO A 177 1.11 9.21 -3.24
N SER A 178 2.26 8.90 -2.65
CA SER A 178 2.60 7.53 -2.24
C SER A 178 1.52 6.90 -1.36
N ARG A 179 1.37 5.57 -1.48
CA ARG A 179 0.39 4.76 -0.73
C ARG A 179 -1.04 5.23 -0.95
N SER A 180 -1.37 5.62 -2.18
CA SER A 180 -2.73 6.00 -2.56
C SER A 180 -3.32 5.07 -3.61
N ILE A 181 -4.64 4.91 -3.55
CA ILE A 181 -5.42 4.19 -4.56
C ILE A 181 -6.48 5.14 -5.08
N LEU A 182 -6.60 5.26 -6.40
CA LEU A 182 -7.73 5.91 -7.05
C LEU A 182 -8.62 4.85 -7.69
N SER A 183 -9.93 4.80 -7.39
CA SER A 183 -10.83 3.85 -8.06
C SER A 183 -12.17 4.42 -8.48
N GLY A 184 -12.73 3.89 -9.57
CA GLY A 184 -14.12 4.13 -9.98
C GLY A 184 -14.98 2.87 -9.94
N GLU A 185 -16.16 2.98 -10.53
CA GLU A 185 -17.17 1.91 -10.65
C GLU A 185 -17.00 1.03 -11.90
N GLY A 186 -16.00 1.32 -12.75
CA GLY A 186 -15.68 0.56 -13.96
C GLY A 186 -15.54 1.42 -15.22
N LYS A 187 -14.97 0.81 -16.27
CA LYS A 187 -14.83 1.44 -17.61
C LYS A 187 -16.20 1.86 -18.15
N GLY A 188 -16.31 3.10 -18.62
CA GLY A 188 -17.55 3.67 -19.17
C GLY A 188 -18.62 4.01 -18.12
N ILE A 189 -18.39 3.72 -16.84
CA ILE A 189 -19.30 4.04 -15.74
C ILE A 189 -18.76 5.26 -14.97
N THR A 190 -17.49 5.22 -14.58
CA THR A 190 -16.76 6.37 -14.05
C THR A 190 -15.81 6.87 -15.12
N ILE A 191 -15.85 8.17 -15.43
CA ILE A 191 -15.03 8.81 -16.46
C ILE A 191 -14.30 10.00 -15.83
N ILE A 192 -12.99 10.05 -15.94
CA ILE A 192 -12.20 11.26 -15.70
C ILE A 192 -11.96 11.91 -17.06
N LYS A 193 -12.28 13.19 -17.21
CA LYS A 193 -12.13 13.92 -18.48
C LYS A 193 -11.33 15.20 -18.29
N LEU A 194 -10.31 15.42 -19.12
CA LEU A 194 -9.61 16.71 -19.16
C LEU A 194 -10.56 17.81 -19.65
N ALA A 195 -10.60 18.93 -18.93
CA ALA A 195 -11.42 20.09 -19.27
C ALA A 195 -11.03 20.68 -20.63
N ASP A 196 -11.96 21.38 -21.28
CA ASP A 196 -11.71 22.02 -22.58
C ASP A 196 -10.60 23.10 -22.50
N ASP A 197 -10.43 23.71 -21.32
CA ASP A 197 -9.40 24.69 -21.01
C ASP A 197 -8.20 24.09 -20.23
N ALA A 198 -8.08 22.76 -20.19
CA ALA A 198 -6.93 22.09 -19.57
C ALA A 198 -5.65 22.37 -20.39
N PRO A 199 -4.54 22.76 -19.74
CA PRO A 199 -3.26 22.98 -20.42
C PRO A 199 -2.83 21.77 -21.26
N ARG A 200 -2.05 22.00 -22.31
CA ARG A 200 -1.64 20.96 -23.26
C ARG A 200 -0.80 19.87 -22.61
N GLU A 201 0.07 20.28 -21.70
CA GLU A 201 1.00 19.43 -20.96
C GLU A 201 0.32 18.52 -19.92
N THR A 202 -0.96 18.77 -19.65
CA THR A 202 -1.67 18.11 -18.55
C THR A 202 -1.71 16.60 -18.70
N LEU A 203 -1.31 15.92 -17.64
CA LEU A 203 -1.50 14.49 -17.44
C LEU A 203 -2.81 14.28 -16.68
N ALA A 204 -3.70 13.43 -17.17
CA ALA A 204 -4.98 13.24 -16.48
C ALA A 204 -4.80 12.57 -15.11
N VAL A 205 -3.94 11.55 -15.01
CA VAL A 205 -3.57 10.90 -13.75
C VAL A 205 -2.07 10.62 -13.72
N THR A 206 -1.37 11.07 -12.69
CA THR A 206 0.06 10.79 -12.50
C THR A 206 0.46 10.74 -11.03
N ASN A 207 1.65 10.24 -10.70
CA ASN A 207 2.20 10.34 -9.34
C ASN A 207 2.56 11.79 -9.01
N LYS A 208 2.42 12.15 -7.73
CA LYS A 208 2.68 13.51 -7.23
C LYS A 208 4.18 13.81 -7.17
N ASP A 209 4.94 12.89 -6.59
CA ASP A 209 6.37 13.08 -6.31
C ASP A 209 7.18 12.49 -7.47
N MET A 210 8.05 13.30 -8.07
CA MET A 210 8.87 12.94 -9.24
C MET A 210 10.37 13.00 -8.93
N ASP A 211 10.76 12.42 -7.79
CA ASP A 211 12.14 12.34 -7.31
C ASP A 211 12.64 10.88 -7.18
N GLY A 212 11.86 9.92 -7.70
CA GLY A 212 12.14 8.48 -7.58
C GLY A 212 11.70 7.84 -6.26
N THR A 213 11.03 8.58 -5.37
CA THR A 213 10.56 8.08 -4.07
C THR A 213 9.10 7.64 -4.05
N ALA A 214 8.35 7.86 -5.13
CA ALA A 214 6.95 7.49 -5.24
C ALA A 214 6.76 5.96 -5.13
N GLU A 215 5.93 5.51 -4.18
CA GLU A 215 5.74 4.08 -3.89
C GLU A 215 4.28 3.70 -3.60
N TYR A 216 3.91 2.47 -3.94
CA TYR A 216 2.60 1.87 -3.62
C TYR A 216 1.41 2.69 -4.15
N ILE A 217 1.47 3.07 -5.41
CA ILE A 217 0.41 3.85 -6.09
C ILE A 217 -0.45 2.92 -6.95
N GLY A 218 -1.76 2.96 -6.70
CA GLY A 218 -2.74 2.15 -7.43
C GLY A 218 -3.76 3.02 -8.15
N THR A 219 -4.17 2.59 -9.34
CA THR A 219 -5.33 3.19 -9.99
C THR A 219 -6.16 2.17 -10.75
N LYS A 220 -7.49 2.22 -10.61
CA LYS A 220 -8.37 1.16 -11.16
C LYS A 220 -9.82 1.52 -11.48
N GLY A 221 -10.39 0.81 -12.45
CA GLY A 221 -11.84 0.73 -12.65
C GLY A 221 -12.49 2.04 -13.10
N TYR A 222 -11.97 2.69 -14.14
CA TYR A 222 -12.59 3.88 -14.73
C TYR A 222 -12.11 4.09 -16.18
N SER A 223 -12.77 4.98 -16.90
CA SER A 223 -12.27 5.52 -18.16
C SER A 223 -11.59 6.87 -17.95
N VAL A 224 -10.54 7.15 -18.70
CA VAL A 224 -9.87 8.44 -18.74
C VAL A 224 -9.90 8.97 -20.16
N ASP A 225 -10.51 10.14 -20.32
CA ASP A 225 -10.64 10.85 -21.58
C ASP A 225 -9.68 12.05 -21.57
N GLY A 226 -8.65 11.96 -22.42
CA GLY A 226 -7.65 12.99 -22.59
C GLY A 226 -8.19 14.24 -23.28
N ASN A 227 -9.43 14.20 -23.78
CA ASN A 227 -10.10 15.28 -24.48
C ASN A 227 -9.20 15.90 -25.55
N LYS A 228 -8.56 15.06 -26.37
CA LYS A 228 -7.65 15.52 -27.44
C LYS A 228 -8.33 16.50 -28.40
N ALA A 229 -9.64 16.34 -28.60
CA ALA A 229 -10.45 17.22 -29.43
C ALA A 229 -10.57 18.66 -28.90
N ARG A 230 -10.11 18.96 -27.67
CA ARG A 230 -10.02 20.34 -27.16
C ARG A 230 -9.02 21.21 -27.94
N PHE A 231 -8.15 20.59 -28.72
CA PHE A 231 -7.23 21.25 -29.64
C PHE A 231 -7.70 21.03 -31.08
N ASP A 232 -7.89 22.11 -31.82
CA ASP A 232 -8.40 22.10 -33.20
C ASP A 232 -7.29 22.21 -34.25
N GLU A 233 -6.05 22.46 -33.82
CA GLU A 233 -4.93 22.59 -34.74
C GLU A 233 -4.37 21.26 -35.22
N LYS A 234 -3.85 21.28 -36.45
CA LYS A 234 -3.14 20.16 -37.07
C LYS A 234 -1.64 20.30 -36.84
N ASN A 235 -0.96 19.21 -36.48
CA ASN A 235 0.49 19.20 -36.37
C ASN A 235 1.16 18.97 -37.73
N VAL A 236 2.32 19.60 -37.95
CA VAL A 236 3.30 19.17 -38.97
C VAL A 236 4.59 18.78 -38.26
N SER A 237 5.02 17.53 -38.43
CA SER A 237 6.28 17.02 -37.87
C SER A 237 7.11 16.37 -38.98
N GLN A 238 8.38 16.77 -39.08
CA GLN A 238 9.30 16.34 -40.15
C GLN A 238 8.73 16.50 -41.57
N GLY A 239 7.90 17.53 -41.80
CA GLY A 239 7.23 17.80 -43.08
C GLY A 239 5.99 16.94 -43.36
N ILE A 240 5.59 16.07 -42.44
CA ILE A 240 4.36 15.27 -42.52
C ILE A 240 3.26 15.96 -41.73
N GLN A 241 2.10 16.19 -42.36
CA GLN A 241 0.94 16.77 -41.70
C GLN A 241 0.09 15.68 -41.03
N PHE A 242 -0.09 15.81 -39.73
CA PHE A 242 -0.96 14.99 -38.91
C PHE A 242 -2.30 15.69 -38.73
N ASN A 243 -3.41 14.95 -38.87
CA ASN A 243 -4.76 15.47 -38.63
C ASN A 243 -5.12 15.53 -37.14
N TYR A 244 -4.12 15.59 -36.27
CA TYR A 244 -4.29 15.70 -34.82
C TYR A 244 -3.26 16.68 -34.23
N PRO A 245 -3.58 17.27 -33.07
CA PRO A 245 -2.72 18.21 -32.34
C PRO A 245 -1.43 17.57 -31.85
N ALA A 246 -0.39 18.40 -31.69
CA ALA A 246 0.90 18.00 -31.13
C ALA A 246 0.82 17.81 -29.61
N PRO A 247 1.46 16.80 -29.01
CA PRO A 247 1.72 16.79 -27.57
C PRO A 247 2.78 17.83 -27.18
N SER A 248 2.90 18.10 -25.88
CA SER A 248 3.87 19.09 -25.35
C SER A 248 5.33 18.62 -25.40
N GLY A 249 5.58 17.32 -25.59
CA GLY A 249 6.91 16.72 -25.58
C GLY A 249 7.24 15.99 -24.27
N GLY A 250 8.31 15.19 -24.30
CA GLY A 250 8.64 14.28 -23.21
C GLY A 250 7.50 13.28 -22.97
N SER A 251 7.20 13.02 -21.70
CA SER A 251 6.10 12.17 -21.21
C SER A 251 4.80 12.93 -20.93
N LEU A 252 4.77 14.24 -21.19
CA LEU A 252 3.61 15.12 -20.91
C LEU A 252 2.47 14.86 -21.89
N SER A 253 1.25 15.25 -21.52
CA SER A 253 0.02 15.06 -22.34
C SER A 253 -0.47 13.61 -22.49
N SER A 254 0.11 12.67 -21.73
CA SER A 254 -0.38 11.30 -21.57
C SER A 254 -1.61 11.26 -20.65
N ASN A 255 -2.47 10.24 -20.81
CA ASN A 255 -3.63 10.09 -19.93
C ASN A 255 -3.23 9.59 -18.54
N VAL A 256 -2.58 8.42 -18.47
CA VAL A 256 -2.06 7.87 -17.21
C VAL A 256 -0.55 7.74 -17.30
N ARG A 257 0.17 8.39 -16.38
CA ARG A 257 1.64 8.31 -16.32
C ARG A 257 2.14 7.94 -14.93
N PHE A 258 2.97 6.91 -14.85
CA PHE A 258 3.82 6.65 -13.68
C PHE A 258 5.28 6.96 -14.02
N ALA A 259 5.84 7.97 -13.35
CA ALA A 259 7.19 8.47 -13.53
C ALA A 259 8.01 8.24 -12.25
N GLY A 260 8.93 7.28 -12.27
CA GLY A 260 9.73 6.89 -11.10
C GLY A 260 8.95 6.22 -9.97
N VAL A 261 7.88 5.48 -10.29
CA VAL A 261 7.02 4.83 -9.29
C VAL A 261 7.50 3.40 -8.99
N LYS A 262 7.52 3.03 -7.71
CA LYS A 262 7.82 1.67 -7.25
C LYS A 262 6.56 0.98 -6.73
N TYR A 263 6.36 -0.29 -7.09
CA TYR A 263 5.22 -1.10 -6.64
C TYR A 263 3.85 -0.51 -7.03
N GLY A 264 3.73 -0.04 -8.27
CA GLY A 264 2.50 0.55 -8.79
C GLY A 264 1.62 -0.45 -9.55
N TYR A 265 0.31 -0.17 -9.62
CA TYR A 265 -0.59 -0.92 -10.50
C TYR A 265 -1.62 -0.04 -11.21
N ILE A 266 -1.95 -0.43 -12.43
CA ILE A 266 -2.96 0.17 -13.30
C ILE A 266 -3.88 -0.97 -13.74
N GLU A 267 -5.15 -0.95 -13.34
CA GLU A 267 -6.04 -2.10 -13.54
C GLU A 267 -7.43 -1.70 -14.02
N ASP A 268 -7.92 -2.35 -15.06
CA ASP A 268 -9.29 -2.13 -15.56
C ASP A 268 -9.56 -0.66 -15.94
N ILE A 269 -8.62 -0.03 -16.66
CA ILE A 269 -8.76 1.34 -17.15
C ILE A 269 -8.90 1.38 -18.67
N LYS A 270 -9.78 2.25 -19.16
CA LYS A 270 -9.87 2.61 -20.58
C LYS A 270 -9.33 4.01 -20.80
N SER A 271 -8.22 4.13 -21.53
CA SER A 271 -7.72 5.41 -22.01
C SER A 271 -8.35 5.76 -23.36
N ILE A 272 -8.89 6.97 -23.46
CA ILE A 272 -9.56 7.53 -24.64
C ILE A 272 -8.86 8.84 -24.99
N ASP A 273 -8.55 9.03 -26.27
CA ASP A 273 -8.15 10.33 -26.84
C ASP A 273 -7.05 11.02 -26.03
N ALA A 274 -6.02 10.27 -25.66
CA ALA A 274 -4.79 10.84 -25.11
C ALA A 274 -4.07 11.68 -26.17
N LEU A 275 -3.49 12.81 -25.77
CA LEU A 275 -2.74 13.66 -26.69
C LEU A 275 -1.36 13.07 -27.02
N LEU A 276 -0.70 12.42 -26.04
CA LEU A 276 0.51 11.63 -26.23
C LEU A 276 0.21 10.13 -26.10
N HIS A 277 0.47 9.54 -24.93
CA HIS A 277 0.27 8.12 -24.67
C HIS A 277 -0.99 7.84 -23.86
N GLY A 278 -1.58 6.66 -24.08
CA GLY A 278 -2.66 6.22 -23.19
C GLY A 278 -2.14 5.90 -21.79
N PHE A 279 -1.13 5.04 -21.73
CA PHE A 279 -0.41 4.66 -20.51
C PHE A 279 1.08 4.82 -20.73
N ASP A 280 1.74 5.52 -19.82
CA ASP A 280 3.17 5.87 -19.93
C ASP A 280 3.89 5.52 -18.62
N ILE A 281 4.83 4.58 -18.71
CA ILE A 281 5.71 4.21 -17.60
C ILE A 281 7.10 4.74 -17.92
N THR A 282 7.60 5.64 -17.10
CA THR A 282 8.91 6.27 -17.33
C THR A 282 9.68 6.51 -16.03
N TYR A 283 10.88 7.06 -16.11
CA TYR A 283 11.66 7.48 -14.95
C TYR A 283 11.14 8.80 -14.38
N ALA A 284 11.66 9.24 -13.23
CA ALA A 284 11.22 10.41 -12.48
C ALA A 284 11.57 11.75 -13.19
N SER A 285 10.92 12.02 -14.33
CA SER A 285 11.14 13.18 -15.18
C SER A 285 9.95 13.45 -16.09
N ASP A 286 9.74 14.70 -16.46
CA ASP A 286 8.81 15.06 -17.53
C ASP A 286 9.44 14.78 -18.91
N ASP A 287 10.74 15.02 -19.06
CA ASP A 287 11.48 14.74 -20.29
C ASP A 287 11.93 13.28 -20.37
N TYR A 288 12.06 12.75 -21.60
CA TYR A 288 12.71 11.47 -21.84
C TYR A 288 14.24 11.60 -21.82
N TYR A 289 14.89 10.49 -21.44
CA TYR A 289 16.34 10.44 -21.33
C TYR A 289 16.97 10.07 -22.68
N TYR A 290 17.87 10.93 -23.18
CA TYR A 290 18.59 10.73 -24.44
C TYR A 290 20.11 10.65 -24.21
N GLY A 291 20.55 9.65 -23.44
CA GLY A 291 21.96 9.44 -23.10
C GLY A 291 22.81 8.74 -24.18
N GLY A 292 22.19 8.27 -25.26
CA GLY A 292 22.83 7.43 -26.28
C GLY A 292 22.78 5.94 -25.94
N ASP A 293 23.29 5.11 -26.85
CA ASP A 293 23.28 3.66 -26.69
C ASP A 293 24.10 3.20 -25.47
N GLY A 294 23.57 2.23 -24.72
CA GLY A 294 24.15 1.73 -23.47
C GLY A 294 24.04 2.68 -22.26
N ALA A 295 23.46 3.87 -22.41
CA ALA A 295 23.22 4.78 -21.30
C ALA A 295 21.90 4.46 -20.58
N ARG A 296 21.88 4.66 -19.27
CA ARG A 296 20.71 4.44 -18.41
C ARG A 296 20.62 5.54 -17.37
N VAL A 297 19.42 5.91 -16.97
CA VAL A 297 19.19 6.81 -15.84
C VAL A 297 19.65 6.14 -14.53
N ASN A 298 19.78 6.93 -13.45
CA ASN A 298 20.03 6.33 -12.13
C ASN A 298 18.85 5.42 -11.78
N GLU A 299 19.16 4.18 -11.38
CA GLU A 299 18.18 3.13 -11.03
C GLU A 299 17.18 3.58 -9.96
N GLU A 300 17.53 4.56 -9.13
CA GLU A 300 16.65 5.13 -8.10
C GLU A 300 15.48 5.91 -8.69
N LEU A 301 15.65 6.49 -9.87
CA LEU A 301 14.68 7.31 -10.58
C LEU A 301 13.72 6.49 -11.44
N GLU A 302 14.01 5.21 -11.64
CA GLU A 302 13.21 4.35 -12.53
C GLU A 302 11.89 3.92 -11.90
N SER A 303 10.89 3.75 -12.75
CA SER A 303 9.69 3.01 -12.36
C SER A 303 10.00 1.51 -12.26
N LYS A 304 9.58 0.86 -11.17
CA LYS A 304 9.82 -0.57 -10.92
C LYS A 304 8.62 -1.29 -10.36
N PHE A 305 8.50 -2.57 -10.73
CA PHE A 305 7.43 -3.45 -10.26
C PHE A 305 6.03 -2.91 -10.60
N ILE A 306 5.88 -2.38 -11.82
CA ILE A 306 4.60 -1.88 -12.32
C ILE A 306 3.82 -3.03 -12.95
N ARG A 307 2.54 -3.14 -12.58
CA ARG A 307 1.60 -4.08 -13.20
C ARG A 307 0.50 -3.33 -13.92
N ILE A 308 0.37 -3.55 -15.22
CA ILE A 308 -0.76 -3.07 -16.03
C ILE A 308 -1.61 -4.29 -16.40
N ASN A 309 -2.89 -4.29 -16.02
CA ASN A 309 -3.78 -5.43 -16.24
C ASN A 309 -5.14 -4.98 -16.77
N ASN A 310 -5.69 -5.74 -17.73
CA ASN A 310 -7.02 -5.50 -18.29
C ASN A 310 -7.25 -4.03 -18.70
N CYS A 311 -6.27 -3.38 -19.32
CA CYS A 311 -6.40 -2.00 -19.78
C CYS A 311 -6.59 -1.95 -21.29
N GLU A 312 -7.27 -0.90 -21.77
CA GLU A 312 -7.45 -0.62 -23.20
C GLU A 312 -7.09 0.84 -23.48
N SER A 313 -6.52 1.10 -24.66
CA SER A 313 -6.14 2.45 -25.09
C SER A 313 -6.59 2.66 -26.53
N VAL A 314 -7.34 3.74 -26.77
CA VAL A 314 -7.86 4.12 -28.09
C VAL A 314 -7.65 5.61 -28.32
N GLY A 315 -7.38 5.98 -29.58
CA GLY A 315 -7.26 7.40 -29.95
C GLY A 315 -6.06 8.13 -29.37
N HIS A 316 -4.99 7.44 -28.95
CA HIS A 316 -3.74 8.05 -28.51
C HIS A 316 -3.01 8.77 -29.68
N GLY A 317 -2.10 9.69 -29.35
CA GLY A 317 -1.34 10.47 -30.33
C GLY A 317 -0.05 9.81 -30.80
N ASP A 318 0.56 9.01 -29.93
CA ASP A 318 1.78 8.24 -30.22
C ASP A 318 1.55 6.74 -29.94
N ASP A 319 1.85 6.26 -28.73
CA ASP A 319 1.61 4.87 -28.33
C ASP A 319 0.41 4.68 -27.39
N GLY A 320 -0.24 3.52 -27.50
CA GLY A 320 -1.30 3.15 -26.56
C GLY A 320 -0.78 2.82 -25.17
N PHE A 321 0.32 2.06 -25.13
CA PHE A 321 1.07 1.68 -23.94
C PHE A 321 2.55 1.89 -24.23
N TYR A 322 3.19 2.74 -23.44
CA TYR A 322 4.60 3.09 -23.59
C TYR A 322 5.37 2.78 -22.30
N ASN A 323 6.61 2.34 -22.47
CA ASN A 323 7.53 2.10 -21.36
C ASN A 323 8.94 2.55 -21.76
N SER A 324 9.50 3.50 -21.02
CA SER A 324 10.85 4.02 -21.20
C SER A 324 11.63 3.84 -19.89
N PRO A 325 12.52 2.83 -19.81
CA PRO A 325 13.19 2.45 -18.58
C PRO A 325 14.21 3.48 -18.08
#